data_AF-J1JF30-F1
#
_entry.id   AF-J1JF30-F1
#
_cell.length_a   1.000
_cell.length_b   1.000
_cell.length_c   1.000
_cell.angle_alpha   90.00
_cell.angle_beta   90.00
_cell.angle_gamma   90.00
#
_symmetry.space_group_name_H-M   'P 1'
#
loop_
_entity.id
_entity.type
_entity.pdbx_description
1 polymer ?
#
loop_
_entity_poly.entity_id
_entity_poly.type
_entity_poly.pdbx_seq_one_letter_code
_entity_poly.pdbx_strand_id
1 'polypeptide(L)'
;VIGFVSGSGYIDKPTMDSLRKSLAKEFTSIYVLNLRGDIRKNMLSNGRAQEGENIFGNGSMTGIAVTLFIKNPNAIGPCKIYYHDIGNNRTIKEKLTALKYFGSIGGITREQNWQIITPNGHGDWINQRDENFKAFLALGDKKNNDKKLFAMFSRGIMTSRDAWAYNSSREVLKKNMNNMITFYNSEVERFNDTAPRNDSKTRTKVINSFVNSDESKISWSYNLKKDLVKGKFFNFKENCLTKSLYRPFTRQWLYNDSALNCDGAYQMRIFPIGETAENKVIQITG
;
A
#
# COMPACT_ATOMS: atom_id res chain seq x y z
N VAL A 1 -26.69 -12.83 -13.03
CA VAL A 1 -25.44 -12.27 -13.59
C VAL A 1 -25.15 -10.96 -12.87
N ILE A 2 -23.89 -10.67 -12.55
CA ILE A 2 -23.47 -9.42 -11.93
C ILE A 2 -22.45 -8.76 -12.85
N GLY A 3 -22.60 -7.47 -13.15
CA GLY A 3 -21.68 -6.73 -14.00
C GLY A 3 -21.21 -5.45 -13.30
N PHE A 4 -19.89 -5.23 -13.27
CA PHE A 4 -19.30 -4.03 -12.67
C PHE A 4 -18.20 -3.42 -13.53
N VAL A 5 -18.10 -2.09 -13.47
CA VAL A 5 -16.89 -1.35 -13.83
C VAL A 5 -16.22 -0.96 -12.53
N SER A 6 -15.04 -1.51 -12.25
CA SER A 6 -14.40 -1.36 -10.94
C SER A 6 -12.88 -1.28 -11.05
N GLY A 7 -12.21 -0.97 -9.95
CA GLY A 7 -10.75 -0.97 -9.89
C GLY A 7 -10.18 -2.37 -10.18
N SER A 8 -9.27 -2.48 -11.14
CA SER A 8 -8.68 -3.74 -11.62
C SER A 8 -7.67 -4.37 -10.67
N GLY A 9 -7.38 -3.73 -9.53
CA GLY A 9 -6.35 -4.18 -8.59
C GLY A 9 -6.56 -5.61 -8.07
N TYR A 10 -7.80 -6.10 -8.00
CA TYR A 10 -8.07 -7.46 -7.52
C TYR A 10 -7.53 -8.56 -8.44
N ILE A 11 -7.28 -8.25 -9.72
CA ILE A 11 -6.80 -9.21 -10.73
C ILE A 11 -5.38 -9.70 -10.41
N ASP A 12 -4.52 -8.81 -9.91
CA ASP A 12 -3.05 -9.02 -9.84
C ASP A 12 -2.46 -8.71 -8.46
N LYS A 13 -3.14 -7.92 -7.60
CA LYS A 13 -2.53 -7.51 -6.32
C LYS A 13 -2.31 -8.72 -5.39
N PRO A 14 -1.15 -8.79 -4.71
CA PRO A 14 -0.85 -9.90 -3.79
C PRO A 14 -1.86 -10.07 -2.65
N THR A 15 -2.41 -8.97 -2.14
CA THR A 15 -3.35 -8.98 -1.00
C THR A 15 -4.77 -9.43 -1.35
N MET A 16 -5.04 -9.74 -2.63
CA MET A 16 -6.37 -10.08 -3.15
C MET A 16 -6.47 -11.54 -3.61
N ASP A 17 -5.49 -12.37 -3.26
CA ASP A 17 -5.44 -13.80 -3.59
C ASP A 17 -6.66 -14.57 -3.05
N SER A 18 -7.04 -14.29 -1.80
CA SER A 18 -8.18 -14.94 -1.14
C SER A 18 -9.49 -14.54 -1.79
N LEU A 19 -9.63 -13.27 -2.20
CA LEU A 19 -10.78 -12.81 -2.96
C LEU A 19 -10.88 -13.54 -4.30
N ARG A 20 -9.77 -13.63 -5.06
CA ARG A 20 -9.72 -14.37 -6.34
C ARG A 20 -10.12 -15.84 -6.17
N LYS A 21 -9.65 -16.49 -5.11
CA LYS A 21 -10.03 -17.87 -4.77
C LYS A 21 -11.52 -18.00 -4.45
N SER A 22 -12.11 -17.08 -3.68
CA SER A 22 -13.54 -17.10 -3.38
C SER A 22 -14.38 -16.88 -4.64
N LEU A 23 -14.03 -15.91 -5.48
CA LEU A 23 -14.72 -15.65 -6.74
C LEU A 23 -14.72 -16.88 -7.65
N ALA A 24 -13.58 -17.56 -7.77
CA ALA A 24 -13.46 -18.79 -8.56
C ALA A 24 -14.22 -20.00 -7.97
N LYS A 25 -14.63 -19.95 -6.69
CA LYS A 25 -15.49 -20.96 -6.05
C LYS A 25 -16.98 -20.64 -6.16
N GLU A 26 -17.33 -19.36 -6.08
CA GLU A 26 -18.73 -18.91 -6.01
C GLU A 26 -19.42 -18.81 -7.37
N PHE A 27 -18.65 -18.52 -8.43
CA PHE A 27 -19.15 -18.31 -9.78
C PHE A 27 -18.78 -19.47 -10.70
N THR A 28 -19.54 -19.61 -11.79
CA THR A 28 -19.32 -20.65 -12.80
C THR A 28 -18.52 -20.12 -13.99
N SER A 29 -18.70 -18.84 -14.32
CA SER A 29 -17.89 -18.15 -15.32
C SER A 29 -17.62 -16.71 -14.90
N ILE A 30 -16.41 -16.23 -15.16
CA ILE A 30 -16.01 -14.84 -14.92
C ILE A 30 -15.41 -14.31 -16.21
N TYR A 31 -15.90 -13.18 -16.69
CA TYR A 31 -15.33 -12.45 -17.83
C TYR A 31 -14.70 -11.17 -17.32
N VAL A 32 -13.42 -10.97 -17.61
CA VAL A 32 -12.63 -9.84 -17.16
C VAL A 32 -12.05 -9.13 -18.37
N LEU A 33 -12.57 -7.95 -18.68
CA LEU A 33 -11.97 -7.04 -19.64
C LEU A 33 -11.14 -6.01 -18.88
N ASN A 34 -9.82 -6.18 -18.87
CA ASN A 34 -8.90 -5.25 -18.22
C ASN A 34 -8.65 -4.04 -19.13
N LEU A 35 -9.19 -2.89 -18.72
CA LEU A 35 -9.00 -1.62 -19.43
C LEU A 35 -7.72 -0.90 -19.02
N ARG A 36 -6.94 -1.48 -18.09
CA ARG A 36 -5.68 -0.91 -17.60
C ARG A 36 -5.88 0.50 -17.03
N GLY A 37 -4.88 1.37 -17.17
CA GLY A 37 -4.95 2.77 -16.71
C GLY A 37 -4.58 2.97 -15.25
N ASP A 38 -3.81 2.05 -14.64
CA ASP A 38 -3.25 2.29 -13.30
C ASP A 38 -2.08 3.28 -13.38
N ILE A 39 -2.40 4.57 -13.21
CA ILE A 39 -1.43 5.66 -13.34
C ILE A 39 -0.30 5.52 -12.31
N ARG A 40 -0.61 5.04 -11.10
CA ARG A 40 0.39 4.85 -10.04
C ARG A 40 1.33 3.69 -10.36
N LYS A 41 0.79 2.55 -10.81
CA LYS A 41 1.60 1.41 -11.27
C LYS A 41 2.52 1.84 -12.42
N ASN A 42 2.01 2.64 -13.36
CA ASN A 42 2.81 3.13 -14.48
C ASN A 42 3.94 4.06 -14.01
N MET A 43 3.64 5.02 -13.12
CA MET A 43 4.64 5.95 -12.57
C MET A 43 5.72 5.21 -11.77
N LEU A 44 5.32 4.30 -10.88
CA LEU A 44 6.26 3.54 -10.02
C LEU A 44 7.13 2.55 -10.82
N SER A 45 6.65 2.10 -11.98
CA SER A 45 7.40 1.24 -12.90
C SER A 45 8.22 2.02 -13.93
N ASN A 46 8.27 3.36 -13.86
CA ASN A 46 8.87 4.22 -14.87
C ASN A 46 8.36 3.91 -16.29
N GLY A 47 7.04 3.71 -16.43
CA GLY A 47 6.37 3.43 -17.70
C GLY A 47 6.47 1.97 -18.18
N ARG A 48 7.23 1.11 -17.50
CA ARG A 48 7.40 -0.30 -17.90
C ARG A 48 6.11 -1.11 -17.80
N ALA A 49 5.18 -0.71 -16.93
CA ALA A 49 3.87 -1.35 -16.89
C ALA A 49 3.13 -1.14 -18.21
N GLN A 50 3.24 0.03 -18.84
CA GLN A 50 2.57 0.40 -20.11
C GLN A 50 1.04 0.56 -19.98
N GLU A 51 0.54 1.03 -18.84
CA GLU A 51 -0.90 1.10 -18.52
C GLU A 51 -1.75 1.96 -19.47
N GLY A 52 -1.12 2.89 -20.19
CA GLY A 52 -1.81 3.91 -20.98
C GLY A 52 -2.63 4.86 -20.11
N GLU A 53 -3.64 5.50 -20.70
CA GLU A 53 -4.47 6.49 -20.01
C GLU A 53 -5.59 5.84 -19.19
N ASN A 54 -6.03 6.51 -18.13
CA ASN A 54 -7.19 6.05 -17.34
C ASN A 54 -8.50 6.39 -18.06
N ILE A 55 -9.43 5.41 -18.15
CA ILE A 55 -10.71 5.62 -18.85
C ILE A 55 -11.58 6.73 -18.22
N PHE A 56 -11.38 7.03 -16.94
CA PHE A 56 -12.05 8.12 -16.21
C PHE A 56 -11.21 9.41 -16.14
N GLY A 57 -10.12 9.51 -16.91
CA GLY A 57 -9.23 10.67 -16.93
C GLY A 57 -8.73 11.02 -15.52
N ASN A 58 -8.87 12.28 -15.13
CA ASN A 58 -8.44 12.78 -13.82
C ASN A 58 -9.33 12.33 -12.64
N GLY A 59 -10.49 11.73 -12.92
CA GLY A 59 -11.40 11.24 -11.88
C GLY A 59 -10.90 9.96 -11.18
N SER A 60 -9.93 9.26 -11.76
CA SER A 60 -9.32 8.08 -11.16
C SER A 60 -7.87 7.89 -11.58
N MET A 61 -7.04 7.41 -10.66
CA MET A 61 -5.69 6.93 -10.94
C MET A 61 -5.56 5.40 -10.86
N THR A 62 -6.64 4.70 -10.51
CA THR A 62 -6.64 3.24 -10.37
C THR A 62 -6.92 2.59 -11.71
N GLY A 63 -6.23 1.48 -12.02
CA GLY A 63 -6.57 0.69 -13.19
C GLY A 63 -8.03 0.24 -13.13
N ILE A 64 -8.67 0.11 -14.29
CA ILE A 64 -10.10 -0.19 -14.39
C ILE A 64 -10.31 -1.50 -15.15
N ALA A 65 -11.29 -2.29 -14.71
CA ALA A 65 -11.74 -3.48 -15.41
C ALA A 65 -13.27 -3.52 -15.48
N VAL A 66 -13.79 -4.00 -16.61
CA VAL A 66 -15.20 -4.39 -16.76
C VAL A 66 -15.27 -5.88 -16.48
N THR A 67 -16.06 -6.27 -15.49
CA THR A 67 -16.13 -7.66 -15.02
C THR A 67 -17.55 -8.16 -14.98
N LEU A 68 -17.79 -9.34 -15.55
CA LEU A 68 -19.05 -10.06 -15.45
C LEU A 68 -18.85 -11.34 -14.64
N PHE A 69 -19.60 -11.47 -13.55
CA PHE A 69 -19.67 -12.68 -12.74
C PHE A 69 -20.97 -13.41 -13.05
N ILE A 70 -20.86 -14.67 -13.46
CA ILE A 70 -21.98 -15.50 -13.87
C ILE A 70 -22.03 -16.72 -12.96
N LYS A 71 -23.20 -16.94 -12.37
CA LYS A 71 -23.52 -18.13 -11.58
C LYS A 71 -24.63 -18.88 -12.29
N ASN A 72 -24.34 -20.08 -12.77
CA ASN A 72 -25.29 -20.98 -13.41
C ASN A 72 -25.49 -22.22 -12.54
N PRO A 73 -26.67 -22.43 -11.91
CA PRO A 73 -26.90 -23.57 -11.03
C PRO A 73 -26.79 -24.93 -11.75
N ASN A 74 -26.93 -24.94 -13.08
CA ASN A 74 -26.87 -26.14 -13.90
C ASN A 74 -25.46 -26.43 -14.43
N ALA A 75 -24.49 -25.52 -14.24
CA ALA A 75 -23.13 -25.74 -14.70
C ALA A 75 -22.38 -26.64 -13.71
N ILE A 76 -21.70 -27.65 -14.25
CA ILE A 76 -20.90 -28.61 -13.49
C ILE A 76 -19.42 -28.34 -13.77
N GLY A 77 -18.60 -28.38 -12.73
CA GLY A 77 -17.15 -28.24 -12.83
C GLY A 77 -16.62 -26.89 -12.31
N PRO A 78 -15.31 -26.65 -12.48
CA PRO A 78 -14.66 -25.45 -11.95
C PRO A 78 -15.08 -24.19 -12.71
N CYS A 79 -14.95 -23.04 -12.05
CA CYS A 79 -15.17 -21.74 -12.66
C CYS A 79 -14.25 -21.53 -13.87
N LYS A 80 -14.83 -21.09 -15.00
CA LYS A 80 -14.06 -20.67 -16.18
C LYS A 80 -13.79 -19.17 -16.13
N ILE A 81 -12.53 -18.77 -16.16
CA ILE A 81 -12.14 -17.36 -16.13
C ILE A 81 -11.65 -16.97 -17.53
N TYR A 82 -12.34 -16.02 -18.15
CA TYR A 82 -12.01 -15.44 -19.44
C TYR A 82 -11.43 -14.05 -19.21
N TYR A 83 -10.19 -13.85 -19.62
CA TYR A 83 -9.49 -12.59 -19.45
C TYR A 83 -9.12 -12.01 -20.81
N HIS A 84 -9.32 -10.71 -20.96
CA HIS A 84 -8.85 -9.96 -22.11
C HIS A 84 -8.19 -8.66 -21.62
N ASP A 85 -7.01 -8.37 -22.16
CA ASP A 85 -6.31 -7.11 -21.94
C ASP A 85 -6.52 -6.18 -23.14
N ILE A 86 -6.97 -4.96 -22.90
CA ILE A 86 -7.22 -3.96 -23.95
C ILE A 86 -5.94 -3.54 -24.70
N GLY A 87 -4.77 -3.82 -24.14
CA GLY A 87 -3.47 -3.59 -24.75
C GLY A 87 -2.66 -2.44 -24.15
N ASN A 88 -1.40 -2.34 -24.59
CA ASN A 88 -0.39 -1.47 -24.01
C ASN A 88 -0.49 -0.03 -24.53
N ASN A 89 -0.23 0.94 -23.64
CA ASN A 89 -0.09 2.37 -23.93
C ASN A 89 -1.26 3.00 -24.71
N ARG A 90 -2.47 2.44 -24.57
CA ARG A 90 -3.67 2.97 -25.24
C ARG A 90 -4.16 4.26 -24.60
N THR A 91 -4.56 5.20 -25.45
CA THR A 91 -5.30 6.42 -25.08
C THR A 91 -6.74 6.10 -24.69
N ILE A 92 -7.42 7.03 -24.03
CA ILE A 92 -8.85 6.93 -23.70
C ILE A 92 -9.67 6.71 -24.97
N LYS A 93 -9.38 7.46 -26.04
CA LYS A 93 -10.11 7.38 -27.30
C LYS A 93 -9.98 5.99 -27.93
N GLU A 94 -8.78 5.41 -27.94
CA GLU A 94 -8.57 4.06 -28.47
C GLU A 94 -9.30 3.00 -27.64
N LYS A 95 -9.24 3.08 -26.31
CA LYS A 95 -9.96 2.16 -25.41
C LYS A 95 -11.47 2.22 -25.64
N LEU A 96 -12.04 3.43 -25.74
CA LEU A 96 -13.46 3.63 -26.02
C LEU A 96 -13.85 3.15 -27.42
N THR A 97 -12.97 3.31 -28.41
CA THR A 97 -13.20 2.82 -29.78
C THR A 97 -13.22 1.30 -29.81
N ALA A 98 -12.27 0.65 -29.14
CA ALA A 98 -12.25 -0.81 -28.99
C ALA A 98 -13.52 -1.33 -28.28
N LEU A 99 -13.97 -0.66 -27.22
CA LEU A 99 -15.23 -1.02 -26.54
C LEU A 99 -16.46 -0.93 -27.47
N LYS A 100 -16.55 0.14 -28.28
CA LYS A 100 -17.61 0.28 -29.28
C LYS A 100 -17.55 -0.80 -30.36
N TYR A 101 -16.34 -1.14 -30.81
CA TYR A 101 -16.10 -2.18 -31.80
C TYR A 101 -16.51 -3.56 -31.29
N PHE A 102 -16.12 -3.91 -30.06
CA PHE A 102 -16.54 -5.17 -29.44
C PHE A 102 -18.06 -5.22 -29.24
N GLY A 103 -18.67 -4.12 -28.76
CA GLY A 103 -20.11 -3.96 -28.54
C GLY A 103 -20.70 -4.82 -27.41
N SER A 104 -20.17 -6.02 -27.20
CA SER A 104 -20.51 -6.96 -26.13
C SER A 104 -19.36 -7.94 -25.90
N ILE A 105 -19.46 -8.81 -24.88
CA ILE A 105 -18.52 -9.93 -24.71
C ILE A 105 -18.49 -10.86 -25.94
N GLY A 106 -19.58 -10.93 -26.70
CA GLY A 106 -19.67 -11.70 -27.93
C GLY A 106 -18.75 -11.18 -29.03
N GLY A 107 -18.46 -9.87 -29.07
CA GLY A 107 -17.48 -9.30 -30.00
C GLY A 107 -16.08 -9.83 -29.75
N ILE A 108 -15.65 -9.81 -28.48
CA ILE A 108 -14.36 -10.37 -28.06
C ILE A 108 -14.29 -11.88 -28.33
N THR A 109 -15.39 -12.60 -28.11
CA THR A 109 -15.47 -14.04 -28.41
C THR A 109 -15.32 -14.34 -29.90
N ARG A 110 -15.93 -13.54 -30.79
CA ARG A 110 -15.82 -13.74 -32.25
C ARG A 110 -14.39 -13.57 -32.74
N GLU A 111 -13.63 -12.69 -32.12
CA GLU A 111 -12.22 -12.47 -32.43
C GLU A 111 -11.28 -13.47 -31.73
N GLN A 112 -11.83 -14.45 -30.99
CA GLN A 112 -11.07 -15.43 -30.20
C GLN A 112 -10.05 -14.79 -29.23
N ASN A 113 -10.33 -13.58 -28.78
CA ASN A 113 -9.41 -12.76 -28.01
C ASN A 113 -9.47 -13.01 -26.49
N TRP A 114 -10.27 -13.98 -26.04
CA TRP A 114 -10.32 -14.39 -24.64
C TRP A 114 -9.19 -15.36 -24.31
N GLN A 115 -8.34 -14.98 -23.37
CA GLN A 115 -7.43 -15.89 -22.71
C GLN A 115 -8.18 -16.64 -21.60
N ILE A 116 -8.23 -17.96 -21.69
CA ILE A 116 -8.77 -18.80 -20.62
C ILE A 116 -7.70 -18.95 -19.54
N ILE A 117 -8.01 -18.51 -18.32
CA ILE A 117 -7.12 -18.57 -17.17
C ILE A 117 -7.51 -19.75 -16.28
N THR A 118 -6.52 -20.57 -15.93
CA THR A 118 -6.62 -21.55 -14.85
C THR A 118 -5.82 -21.01 -13.65
N PRO A 119 -6.46 -20.62 -12.54
CA PRO A 119 -5.73 -20.14 -11.37
C PRO A 119 -4.73 -21.17 -10.84
N ASN A 120 -3.54 -20.72 -10.46
CA ASN A 120 -2.57 -21.59 -9.77
C ASN A 120 -2.97 -21.83 -8.30
N GLY A 121 -2.23 -22.66 -7.56
CA GLY A 121 -2.49 -22.93 -6.13
C GLY A 121 -2.44 -21.68 -5.24
N HIS A 122 -1.76 -20.63 -5.70
CA HIS A 122 -1.70 -19.32 -5.04
C HIS A 122 -2.92 -18.44 -5.33
N GLY A 123 -3.76 -18.80 -6.30
CA GLY A 123 -4.92 -18.01 -6.72
C GLY A 123 -4.57 -16.85 -7.64
N ASP A 124 -3.40 -16.89 -8.29
CA ASP A 124 -2.98 -15.89 -9.27
C ASP A 124 -3.69 -16.15 -10.60
N TRP A 125 -4.26 -15.09 -11.18
CA TRP A 125 -4.92 -15.19 -12.49
C TRP A 125 -3.94 -14.89 -13.61
N ILE A 126 -3.24 -13.76 -13.51
CA ILE A 126 -2.19 -13.36 -14.45
C ILE A 126 -0.83 -13.36 -13.75
N ASN A 127 0.26 -13.30 -14.53
CA ASN A 127 1.64 -13.25 -14.00
C ASN A 127 1.93 -14.36 -12.98
N GLN A 128 1.48 -15.58 -13.28
CA GLN A 128 1.59 -16.70 -12.36
C GLN A 128 3.07 -16.99 -12.04
N ARG A 129 3.33 -17.16 -10.75
CA ARG A 129 4.66 -17.42 -10.21
C ARG A 129 5.16 -18.81 -10.64
N ASP A 130 6.46 -18.92 -10.88
CA ASP A 130 7.12 -20.21 -11.06
C ASP A 130 7.31 -20.91 -9.70
N GLU A 131 6.76 -22.10 -9.57
CA GLU A 131 6.85 -22.93 -8.36
C GLU A 131 8.31 -23.37 -8.07
N ASN A 132 9.16 -23.47 -9.09
CA ASN A 132 10.57 -23.81 -8.93
C ASN A 132 11.33 -22.77 -8.11
N PHE A 133 10.82 -21.53 -8.03
CA PHE A 133 11.44 -20.49 -7.22
C PHE A 133 11.51 -20.86 -5.72
N LYS A 134 10.59 -21.72 -5.24
CA LYS A 134 10.58 -22.21 -3.85
C LYS A 134 11.78 -23.10 -3.52
N ALA A 135 12.45 -23.67 -4.52
CA ALA A 135 13.64 -24.50 -4.32
C ALA A 135 14.88 -23.68 -3.94
N PHE A 136 14.89 -22.37 -4.21
CA PHE A 136 15.99 -21.50 -3.84
C PHE A 136 16.00 -21.19 -2.35
N LEU A 137 17.20 -20.91 -1.83
CA LEU A 137 17.39 -20.51 -0.43
C LEU A 137 16.69 -19.18 -0.15
N ALA A 138 15.81 -19.16 0.85
CA ALA A 138 15.16 -17.93 1.28
C ALA A 138 16.16 -16.91 1.81
N LEU A 139 16.04 -15.65 1.39
CA LEU A 139 16.86 -14.56 1.92
C LEU A 139 16.58 -14.33 3.41
N GLY A 140 15.31 -14.35 3.81
CA GLY A 140 14.90 -14.22 5.19
C GLY A 140 13.44 -14.60 5.35
N ASP A 141 13.15 -15.36 6.40
CA ASP A 141 11.79 -15.69 6.81
C ASP A 141 11.64 -15.50 8.33
N LYS A 142 10.50 -14.93 8.73
CA LYS A 142 10.11 -14.71 10.13
C LYS A 142 9.20 -15.81 10.66
N LYS A 143 8.53 -16.57 9.78
CA LYS A 143 7.54 -17.57 10.17
C LYS A 143 8.16 -18.94 10.36
N ASN A 144 9.01 -19.34 9.42
CA ASN A 144 9.66 -20.64 9.48
C ASN A 144 11.10 -20.53 10.01
N ASN A 145 11.53 -21.59 10.67
CA ASN A 145 12.91 -21.79 11.12
C ASN A 145 13.76 -22.54 10.09
N ASP A 146 13.32 -22.59 8.84
CA ASP A 146 14.07 -23.20 7.74
C ASP A 146 15.39 -22.46 7.51
N LYS A 147 16.31 -23.13 6.78
CA LYS A 147 17.58 -22.53 6.38
C LYS A 147 17.31 -21.24 5.60
N LYS A 148 17.92 -20.14 6.05
CA LYS A 148 17.81 -18.80 5.47
C LYS A 148 19.15 -18.11 5.45
N LEU A 149 19.34 -17.21 4.48
CA LEU A 149 20.61 -16.49 4.32
C LEU A 149 20.82 -15.45 5.44
N PHE A 150 19.78 -14.66 5.76
CA PHE A 150 19.83 -13.64 6.79
C PHE A 150 18.94 -14.02 7.97
N ALA A 151 19.54 -14.05 9.17
CA ALA A 151 18.82 -14.30 10.42
C ALA A 151 17.84 -13.17 10.76
N MET A 152 18.18 -11.93 10.39
CA MET A 152 17.40 -10.73 10.70
C MET A 152 17.24 -9.85 9.45
N PHE A 153 16.03 -9.34 9.26
CA PHE A 153 15.73 -8.33 8.25
C PHE A 153 14.59 -7.43 8.75
N SER A 154 14.57 -6.19 8.26
CA SER A 154 13.55 -5.21 8.60
C SER A 154 13.05 -4.47 7.37
N ARG A 155 11.81 -3.99 7.45
CA ARG A 155 11.34 -2.93 6.55
C ARG A 155 12.04 -1.63 6.91
N GLY A 156 12.14 -0.72 5.94
CA GLY A 156 12.60 0.65 6.18
C GLY A 156 11.75 1.40 7.21
N ILE A 157 12.27 2.51 7.71
CA ILE A 157 11.57 3.38 8.67
C ILE A 157 10.36 4.02 7.97
N MET A 158 9.22 4.01 8.64
CA MET A 158 7.98 4.62 8.16
C MET A 158 7.53 5.67 9.18
N THR A 159 7.72 6.96 8.89
CA THR A 159 7.38 8.02 9.86
C THR A 159 5.89 8.36 9.83
N SER A 160 5.23 8.11 8.69
CA SER A 160 3.88 8.60 8.36
C SER A 160 3.74 10.13 8.37
N ARG A 161 4.86 10.88 8.42
CA ARG A 161 4.90 12.35 8.51
C ARG A 161 6.19 12.92 7.93
N ASP A 162 6.59 12.45 6.75
CA ASP A 162 7.92 12.74 6.20
C ASP A 162 8.23 14.24 6.10
N ALA A 163 7.23 15.09 5.81
CA ALA A 163 7.38 16.55 5.78
C ALA A 163 7.87 17.16 7.13
N TRP A 164 7.58 16.49 8.25
CA TRP A 164 8.01 16.87 9.59
C TRP A 164 9.27 16.15 10.03
N ALA A 165 9.33 14.83 9.79
CA ALA A 165 10.36 13.95 10.32
C ALA A 165 11.62 13.85 9.44
N TYR A 166 11.58 14.30 8.18
CA TYR A 166 12.74 14.37 7.30
C TYR A 166 13.04 15.81 6.87
N ASN A 167 14.33 16.14 6.78
CA ASN A 167 14.77 17.38 6.13
C ASN A 167 16.23 17.30 5.67
N SER A 168 16.60 18.02 4.61
CA SER A 168 18.01 18.14 4.21
C SER A 168 18.85 18.94 5.21
N SER A 169 18.23 19.88 5.95
CA SER A 169 18.86 20.68 7.00
C SER A 169 18.53 20.14 8.40
N ARG A 170 19.56 19.88 9.20
CA ARG A 170 19.44 19.44 10.59
C ARG A 170 18.68 20.44 11.45
N GLU A 171 18.98 21.72 11.29
CA GLU A 171 18.39 22.79 12.12
C GLU A 171 16.92 23.03 11.77
N VAL A 172 16.57 22.93 10.49
CA VAL A 172 15.16 22.99 10.06
C VAL A 172 14.38 21.80 10.61
N LEU A 173 14.94 20.60 10.55
CA LEU A 173 14.32 19.40 11.15
C LEU A 173 14.12 19.58 12.67
N LYS A 174 15.15 20.05 13.37
CA LYS A 174 15.08 20.33 14.83
C LYS A 174 13.94 21.30 15.14
N LYS A 175 13.86 22.42 14.42
CA LYS A 175 12.78 23.41 14.59
C LYS A 175 11.40 22.83 14.29
N ASN A 176 11.25 22.11 13.17
CA ASN A 176 9.98 21.51 12.76
C ASN A 176 9.48 20.51 13.81
N MET A 177 10.34 19.59 14.24
CA MET A 177 9.97 18.59 15.23
C MET A 177 9.66 19.20 16.59
N ASN A 178 10.41 20.21 17.02
CA ASN A 178 10.12 20.92 18.26
C ASN A 178 8.75 21.62 18.21
N ASN A 179 8.45 22.32 17.12
CA ASN A 179 7.16 22.98 16.92
C ASN A 179 5.99 21.98 16.95
N MET A 180 6.14 20.85 16.26
CA MET A 180 5.13 19.79 16.23
C MET A 180 4.90 19.17 17.63
N ILE A 181 5.97 18.91 18.38
CA ILE A 181 5.90 18.34 19.73
C ILE A 181 5.23 19.32 20.70
N THR A 182 5.60 20.59 20.66
CA THR A 182 4.95 21.64 21.46
C THR A 182 3.46 21.74 21.14
N PHE A 183 3.10 21.74 19.86
CA PHE A 183 1.71 21.76 19.43
C PHE A 183 0.95 20.52 19.93
N TYR A 184 1.52 19.33 19.74
CA TYR A 184 0.94 18.08 20.24
C TYR A 184 0.70 18.13 21.76
N ASN A 185 1.68 18.60 22.54
CA ASN A 185 1.56 18.67 23.99
C ASN A 185 0.46 19.66 24.42
N SER A 186 0.31 20.78 23.72
CA SER A 186 -0.81 21.71 23.97
C SER A 186 -2.18 21.09 23.69
N GLU A 187 -2.27 20.23 22.67
CA GLU A 187 -3.50 19.47 22.38
C GLU A 187 -3.78 18.40 23.45
N VAL A 188 -2.74 17.79 24.02
CA VAL A 188 -2.87 16.85 25.15
C VAL A 188 -3.41 17.56 26.38
N GLU A 189 -2.92 18.76 26.70
CA GLU A 189 -3.42 19.59 27.81
C GLU A 189 -4.89 19.94 27.59
N ARG A 190 -5.22 20.55 26.44
CA ARG A 190 -6.59 20.92 26.05
C ARG A 190 -7.56 19.72 26.16
N PHE A 191 -7.11 18.54 25.75
CA PHE A 191 -7.92 17.32 25.78
C PHE A 191 -8.07 16.72 27.18
N ASN A 192 -7.08 16.89 28.07
CA ASN A 192 -7.18 16.44 29.45
C ASN A 192 -8.13 17.34 30.26
N ASP A 193 -8.19 18.64 29.95
CA ASP A 193 -9.10 19.57 30.61
C ASP A 193 -10.57 19.34 30.20
N THR A 194 -10.79 18.96 28.94
CA THR A 194 -12.15 18.77 28.40
C THR A 194 -12.72 17.39 28.71
N ALA A 195 -11.87 16.36 28.79
CA ALA A 195 -12.30 14.98 28.99
C ALA A 195 -11.49 14.32 30.12
N PRO A 196 -12.12 13.97 31.26
CA PRO A 196 -11.42 13.27 32.33
C PRO A 196 -10.78 11.95 31.85
N ARG A 197 -9.59 11.63 32.36
CA ARG A 197 -8.81 10.44 31.95
C ARG A 197 -9.49 9.10 32.23
N ASN A 198 -10.55 9.09 33.04
CA ASN A 198 -11.19 7.89 33.58
C ASN A 198 -12.04 7.13 32.55
N ASP A 199 -12.33 7.70 31.38
CA ASP A 199 -13.08 7.03 30.31
C ASP A 199 -12.36 7.04 28.95
N SER A 200 -11.53 6.02 28.73
CA SER A 200 -10.78 5.84 27.48
C SER A 200 -11.68 5.57 26.26
N LYS A 201 -12.89 5.02 26.42
CA LYS A 201 -13.76 4.68 25.29
C LYS A 201 -14.41 5.95 24.73
N THR A 202 -14.89 6.82 25.61
CA THR A 202 -15.45 8.11 25.21
C THR A 202 -14.38 9.02 24.62
N ARG A 203 -13.17 9.05 25.21
CA ARG A 203 -12.03 9.79 24.65
C ARG A 203 -11.68 9.35 23.22
N THR A 204 -11.72 8.05 22.93
CA THR A 204 -11.41 7.53 21.59
C THR A 204 -12.47 7.91 20.54
N LYS A 205 -13.74 8.07 20.93
CA LYS A 205 -14.81 8.50 20.01
C LYS A 205 -14.70 10.00 19.69
N VAL A 206 -14.38 10.82 20.69
CA VAL A 206 -14.36 12.29 20.57
C VAL A 206 -13.06 12.81 19.94
N ILE A 207 -11.97 12.03 19.96
CA ILE A 207 -10.65 12.51 19.52
C ILE A 207 -10.65 13.09 18.10
N ASN A 208 -11.34 12.43 17.15
CA ASN A 208 -11.32 12.84 15.75
C ASN A 208 -12.04 14.16 15.49
N SER A 209 -13.06 14.48 16.29
CA SER A 209 -13.75 15.78 16.22
C SER A 209 -13.06 16.87 17.04
N PHE A 210 -12.20 16.50 17.98
CA PHE A 210 -11.53 17.43 18.88
C PHE A 210 -10.21 17.98 18.34
N VAL A 211 -9.37 17.11 17.77
CA VAL A 211 -8.01 17.49 17.37
C VAL A 211 -8.02 18.46 16.21
N ASN A 212 -7.14 19.46 16.28
CA ASN A 212 -6.91 20.34 15.14
C ASN A 212 -6.25 19.54 13.99
N SER A 213 -6.90 19.54 12.82
CA SER A 213 -6.44 18.80 11.64
C SER A 213 -5.58 19.63 10.68
N ASP A 214 -5.09 20.81 11.12
CA ASP A 214 -4.18 21.66 10.37
C ASP A 214 -2.82 20.99 10.17
N GLU A 215 -2.58 20.54 8.93
CA GLU A 215 -1.35 19.84 8.52
C GLU A 215 -0.08 20.69 8.66
N SER A 216 -0.22 22.02 8.70
CA SER A 216 0.88 22.96 8.91
C SER A 216 1.39 22.99 10.36
N LYS A 217 0.63 22.41 11.29
CA LYS A 217 0.98 22.31 12.71
C LYS A 217 1.36 20.89 13.13
N ILE A 218 0.68 19.89 12.57
CA ILE A 218 0.93 18.50 12.90
C ILE A 218 0.39 17.55 11.83
N SER A 219 1.12 16.45 11.63
CA SER A 219 0.63 15.30 10.87
C SER A 219 0.21 14.19 11.83
N TRP A 220 -1.10 13.99 11.98
CA TRP A 220 -1.65 12.98 12.88
C TRP A 220 -1.55 11.58 12.29
N SER A 221 -0.96 10.65 13.04
CA SER A 221 -1.06 9.21 12.79
C SER A 221 -2.04 8.56 13.77
N TYR A 222 -2.52 7.35 13.44
CA TYR A 222 -3.34 6.55 14.34
C TYR A 222 -2.67 6.35 15.72
N ASN A 223 -1.38 6.03 15.72
CA ASN A 223 -0.60 5.84 16.95
C ASN A 223 -0.48 7.13 17.76
N LEU A 224 -0.29 8.27 17.10
CA LEU A 224 -0.20 9.57 17.78
C LEU A 224 -1.53 9.95 18.46
N LYS A 225 -2.66 9.71 17.79
CA LYS A 225 -3.99 9.92 18.39
C LYS A 225 -4.23 9.00 19.58
N LYS A 226 -3.78 7.74 19.50
CA LYS A 226 -3.86 6.78 20.60
C LYS A 226 -3.04 7.21 21.81
N ASP A 227 -1.84 7.76 21.60
CA ASP A 227 -0.99 8.27 22.66
C ASP A 227 -1.56 9.57 23.29
N LEU A 228 -2.23 10.41 22.49
CA LEU A 228 -2.97 11.58 23.00
C LEU A 228 -4.13 11.16 23.89
N VAL A 229 -4.91 10.14 23.48
CA VAL A 229 -6.00 9.60 24.30
C VAL A 229 -5.49 9.13 25.67
N LYS A 230 -4.28 8.57 25.73
CA LYS A 230 -3.62 8.17 27.00
C LYS A 230 -3.07 9.35 27.81
N GLY A 231 -3.08 10.57 27.28
CA GLY A 231 -2.51 11.74 27.93
C GLY A 231 -0.97 11.73 27.96
N LYS A 232 -0.34 11.06 27.00
CA LYS A 232 1.12 10.93 26.94
C LYS A 232 1.72 12.18 26.33
N PHE A 233 2.66 12.79 27.05
CA PHE A 233 3.48 13.91 26.58
C PHE A 233 4.76 13.43 25.90
N PHE A 234 5.29 14.25 25.00
CA PHE A 234 6.57 14.01 24.34
C PHE A 234 7.55 15.14 24.61
N ASN A 235 8.82 14.78 24.75
CA ASN A 235 9.93 15.72 24.85
C ASN A 235 10.84 15.56 23.64
N PHE A 236 11.32 16.68 23.10
CA PHE A 236 12.30 16.66 22.02
C PHE A 236 13.62 16.06 22.52
N LYS A 237 14.18 15.14 21.75
CA LYS A 237 15.47 14.48 22.04
C LYS A 237 16.46 14.74 20.92
N GLU A 238 17.55 15.43 21.23
CA GLU A 238 18.57 15.75 20.23
C GLU A 238 19.27 14.50 19.68
N ASN A 239 19.43 13.46 20.51
CA ASN A 239 20.05 12.19 20.14
C ASN A 239 19.24 11.38 19.09
N CYS A 240 17.98 11.76 18.84
CA CYS A 240 17.15 11.14 17.81
C CYS A 240 17.42 11.70 16.41
N LEU A 241 18.18 12.79 16.26
CA LEU A 241 18.56 13.33 14.96
C LEU A 241 19.66 12.49 14.33
N THR A 242 19.29 11.71 13.30
CA THR A 242 20.22 10.82 12.59
C THR A 242 20.24 11.08 11.10
N LYS A 243 21.34 10.72 10.43
CA LYS A 243 21.43 10.77 8.97
C LYS A 243 20.80 9.49 8.40
N SER A 244 19.90 9.65 7.44
CA SER A 244 19.19 8.54 6.80
C SER A 244 19.22 8.67 5.27
N LEU A 245 19.14 7.55 4.58
CA LEU A 245 18.97 7.50 3.14
C LEU A 245 17.48 7.51 2.82
N TYR A 246 16.94 8.69 2.49
CA TYR A 246 15.51 8.88 2.25
C TYR A 246 15.07 8.30 0.90
N ARG A 247 15.89 8.52 -0.14
CA ARG A 247 15.74 7.96 -1.50
C ARG A 247 17.10 7.47 -1.99
N PRO A 248 17.15 6.62 -3.03
CA PRO A 248 18.42 6.17 -3.60
C PRO A 248 19.34 7.37 -3.88
N PHE A 249 20.53 7.34 -3.30
CA PHE A 249 21.55 8.40 -3.39
C PHE A 249 21.19 9.77 -2.77
N THR A 250 20.04 9.89 -2.09
CA THR A 250 19.59 11.14 -1.45
C THR A 250 19.61 10.99 0.07
N ARG A 251 20.61 11.60 0.70
CA ARG A 251 20.74 11.65 2.17
C ARG A 251 19.94 12.81 2.74
N GLN A 252 19.23 12.55 3.83
CA GLN A 252 18.52 13.56 4.61
C GLN A 252 18.70 13.29 6.11
N TRP A 253 18.44 14.29 6.93
CA TRP A 253 18.27 14.11 8.37
C TRP A 253 16.90 13.54 8.66
N LEU A 254 16.85 12.64 9.62
CA LEU A 254 15.65 11.98 10.13
C LEU A 254 15.58 12.17 11.64
N TYR A 255 14.40 12.50 12.15
CA TYR A 255 14.13 12.39 13.58
C TYR A 255 13.62 10.97 13.89
N ASN A 256 14.53 10.12 14.39
CA ASN A 256 14.28 8.70 14.64
C ASN A 256 13.85 8.47 16.10
N ASP A 257 12.55 8.59 16.37
CA ASP A 257 11.95 8.27 17.67
C ASP A 257 10.81 7.26 17.50
N SER A 258 10.95 6.09 18.13
CA SER A 258 10.01 4.98 18.04
C SER A 258 8.61 5.26 18.57
N ALA A 259 8.44 6.30 19.38
CA ALA A 259 7.13 6.72 19.85
C ALA A 259 6.42 7.65 18.87
N LEU A 260 7.16 8.38 18.03
CA LEU A 260 6.61 9.32 17.05
C LEU A 260 6.52 8.72 15.64
N ASN A 261 7.40 7.77 15.32
CA ASN A 261 7.45 7.06 14.06
C ASN A 261 6.79 5.68 14.14
N CYS A 262 6.25 5.22 13.02
CA CYS A 262 5.78 3.83 12.89
C CYS A 262 7.00 2.94 12.54
N ASP A 263 7.82 2.64 13.53
CA ASP A 263 9.06 1.92 13.28
C ASP A 263 8.81 0.46 12.83
N GLY A 264 9.60 0.03 11.85
CA GLY A 264 9.81 -1.39 11.61
C GLY A 264 10.51 -1.98 12.84
N ALA A 265 9.89 -2.98 13.48
CA ALA A 265 10.25 -3.52 14.80
C ALA A 265 11.74 -3.87 15.05
N TYR A 266 12.57 -3.97 14.01
CA TYR A 266 13.99 -4.32 14.10
C TYR A 266 14.94 -3.19 13.70
N GLN A 267 14.46 -2.01 13.29
CA GLN A 267 15.35 -0.90 12.87
C GLN A 267 16.27 -0.44 13.99
N MET A 268 15.77 -0.33 15.23
CA MET A 268 16.60 0.01 16.39
C MET A 268 17.68 -1.03 16.71
N ARG A 269 17.54 -2.29 16.25
CA ARG A 269 18.59 -3.32 16.39
C ARG A 269 19.64 -3.23 15.29
N ILE A 270 19.27 -2.75 14.10
CA ILE A 270 20.18 -2.60 12.96
C ILE A 270 20.97 -1.29 13.10
N PHE A 271 20.30 -0.21 13.50
CA PHE A 271 20.86 1.11 13.74
C PHE A 271 20.32 1.67 15.09
N PRO A 272 21.03 1.46 16.20
CA PRO A 272 20.67 2.00 17.52
C PRO A 272 20.59 3.53 17.53
N ILE A 273 19.67 4.07 18.34
CA ILE A 273 19.47 5.53 18.47
C ILE A 273 20.57 6.10 19.37
N GLY A 274 21.15 7.24 18.95
CA GLY A 274 22.15 7.96 19.74
C GLY A 274 23.57 7.40 19.63
N GLU A 275 23.77 6.31 18.88
CA GLU A 275 25.09 5.72 18.63
C GLU A 275 25.41 5.77 17.14
N THR A 276 26.68 6.04 16.81
CA THR A 276 27.15 5.87 15.43
C THR A 276 27.49 4.40 15.23
N ALA A 277 26.49 3.60 14.86
CA ALA A 277 26.70 2.20 14.52
C ALA A 277 27.08 2.05 13.04
N GLU A 278 28.27 1.51 12.78
CA GLU A 278 28.67 1.12 11.43
C GLU A 278 28.00 -0.20 11.06
N ASN A 279 27.12 -0.17 10.06
CA ASN A 279 26.43 -1.36 9.57
C ASN A 279 26.20 -1.27 8.05
N LYS A 280 26.08 -2.43 7.40
CA LYS A 280 25.81 -2.53 5.95
C LYS A 280 24.51 -3.27 5.74
N VAL A 281 23.64 -2.70 4.93
CA VAL A 281 22.32 -3.26 4.62
C VAL A 281 22.11 -3.32 3.12
N ILE A 282 21.48 -4.39 2.65
CA ILE A 282 21.05 -4.54 1.26
C ILE A 282 19.57 -4.13 1.20
N GLN A 283 19.26 -3.04 0.51
CA GLN A 283 17.90 -2.57 0.33
C GLN A 283 17.31 -3.19 -0.95
N ILE A 284 16.17 -3.85 -0.81
CA ILE A 284 15.40 -4.43 -1.92
C ILE A 284 13.96 -3.93 -1.87
N THR A 285 13.28 -3.97 -3.00
CA THR A 285 11.83 -3.72 -3.09
C THR A 285 11.08 -4.87 -2.40
N GLY A 286 10.10 -4.52 -1.57
CA GLY A 286 9.22 -5.48 -0.90
C GLY A 286 7.82 -5.56 -1.49
#